data_AF-A0A7X9DAQ2-F1
#
_entry.id   AF-A0A7X9DAQ2-F1
#
_cell.length_a   1.000
_cell.length_b   1.000
_cell.length_c   1.000
_cell.angle_alpha   90.00
_cell.angle_beta   90.00
_cell.angle_gamma   90.00
#
_symmetry.space_group_name_H-M   'P 1'
#
loop_
_entity.id
_entity.type
_entity.pdbx_description
1 polymer ?
#
loop_
_entity_poly.entity_id
_entity_poly.type
_entity_poly.pdbx_seq_one_letter_code
_entity_poly.pdbx_strand_id
1 'polypeptide(L)'
;DPALAFIEFQNEDNIFWGAIGQSLEQAPTYRALLCRQFSQWLKNKYGSQTKLEKAWGAENIPAGETIEKENIFPRPNHVLFSQEYEHALRENRLMETHILDKMRFLYEKQLEFYKKFEEAVRKTGYKGILIGSCWQAGSGISNLYNLHADYMVGMIDRHNYFGGGEGGHQIAGGLVKNDSHLWQPGSGLLSTGLQAVVDRPFSLSEWMSLIPNEWTAEAAPLIAIYGLGLQGWDASFSFATDIPGFSRYLQSESHGVYNATSPLHMGLYPALARMIYRGDVTESPVIATRNVHIPSLADGELSFTELVKQGYDDKSFTGTVTPEMLAIGRFPVQFTEQYMETEIPDVSEYWNEVSKTIISSTGELKWSYGDKNFVSVDTKGTKGIIGFARHEKVTLRNWEIETENPFAVILITDLSEKGDLSETEKILVSVVARVRNTGMEYEYVGNDTFLKRVGDKPLLLEPIKATISVKNMKNFEVVILDHDGRLTNRKIPINNGVFEVDGSRDKTLYYLIINKSLR
;
A
#
# COMPACT_ATOMS: atom_id res chain seq x y z
N ASP A 1 7.34 21.02 20.13
CA ASP A 1 6.07 20.45 20.60
C ASP A 1 6.23 18.93 20.60
N PRO A 2 6.09 18.23 21.73
CA PRO A 2 6.17 16.77 21.77
C PRO A 2 5.07 16.06 20.96
N ALA A 3 4.01 16.76 20.55
CA ALA A 3 2.94 16.22 19.72
C ALA A 3 3.27 16.23 18.22
N LEU A 4 4.31 16.96 17.78
CA LEU A 4 4.70 17.01 16.37
C LEU A 4 5.61 15.83 16.02
N ALA A 5 5.07 14.85 15.28
CA ALA A 5 5.77 13.59 14.94
C ALA A 5 6.70 13.72 13.72
N PHE A 6 6.22 14.31 12.63
CA PHE A 6 6.99 14.55 11.41
C PHE A 6 6.53 15.83 10.69
N ILE A 7 7.35 16.32 9.75
CA ILE A 7 7.00 17.40 8.83
C ILE A 7 7.21 16.89 7.41
N GLU A 8 6.18 16.94 6.59
CA GLU A 8 6.25 16.75 5.15
C GLU A 8 6.43 18.10 4.45
N PHE A 9 7.34 18.17 3.47
CA PHE A 9 7.57 19.42 2.75
C PHE A 9 6.52 19.69 1.69
N GLN A 10 6.02 18.64 1.02
CA GLN A 10 5.09 18.78 -0.09
C GLN A 10 4.21 17.53 -0.26
N ASN A 11 2.89 17.73 -0.11
CA ASN A 11 1.88 16.68 -0.30
C ASN A 11 1.57 16.46 -1.79
N GLU A 12 1.64 15.20 -2.23
CA GLU A 12 1.20 14.69 -3.54
C GLU A 12 1.78 15.42 -4.77
N ASP A 13 3.04 15.85 -4.68
CA ASP A 13 3.70 16.52 -5.80
C ASP A 13 5.22 16.32 -5.76
N ASN A 14 5.84 16.37 -6.93
CA ASN A 14 7.29 16.36 -7.13
C ASN A 14 7.62 17.01 -8.48
N ILE A 15 8.89 17.36 -8.72
CA ILE A 15 9.27 18.12 -9.92
C ILE A 15 9.06 17.34 -11.23
N PHE A 16 8.87 16.02 -11.17
CA PHE A 16 8.62 15.16 -12.33
C PHE A 16 7.12 15.11 -12.70
N TRP A 17 6.23 15.69 -11.89
CA TRP A 17 4.79 15.60 -12.12
C TRP A 17 4.36 16.34 -13.40
N GLY A 18 3.75 15.62 -14.35
CA GLY A 18 3.44 16.14 -15.69
C GLY A 18 2.40 17.26 -15.72
N ALA A 19 1.55 17.38 -14.69
CA ALA A 19 0.55 18.44 -14.60
C ALA A 19 1.19 19.84 -14.50
N ILE A 20 2.46 19.92 -14.07
CA ILE A 20 3.18 21.20 -13.98
C ILE A 20 3.32 21.89 -15.35
N GLY A 21 3.24 21.15 -16.46
CA GLY A 21 3.34 21.71 -17.81
C GLY A 21 2.29 22.80 -18.08
N GLN A 22 1.03 22.54 -17.75
CA GLN A 22 -0.07 23.50 -17.91
C GLN A 22 0.08 24.68 -16.94
N SER A 23 0.54 24.43 -15.72
CA SER A 23 0.83 25.47 -14.74
C SER A 23 1.96 26.41 -15.20
N LEU A 24 2.99 25.87 -15.86
CA LEU A 24 4.10 26.65 -16.42
C LEU A 24 3.70 27.48 -17.65
N GLU A 25 2.70 27.04 -18.42
CA GLU A 25 2.13 27.86 -19.50
C GLU A 25 1.43 29.11 -18.95
N GLN A 26 0.76 28.97 -17.81
CA GLN A 26 0.12 30.07 -17.10
C GLN A 26 1.13 30.95 -16.34
N ALA A 27 2.38 30.49 -16.20
CA ALA A 27 3.42 31.13 -15.41
C ALA A 27 4.72 31.34 -16.22
N PRO A 28 4.69 32.18 -17.28
CA PRO A 28 5.78 32.31 -18.25
C PRO A 28 7.11 32.74 -17.64
N THR A 29 7.10 33.54 -16.56
CA THR A 29 8.32 33.92 -15.83
C THR A 29 9.02 32.72 -15.22
N TYR A 30 8.27 31.80 -14.59
CA TYR A 30 8.84 30.60 -13.99
C TYR A 30 9.28 29.59 -15.05
N ARG A 31 8.54 29.47 -16.15
CA ARG A 31 8.96 28.68 -17.31
C ARG A 31 10.29 29.18 -17.88
N ALA A 32 10.42 30.48 -18.11
CA ALA A 32 11.66 31.08 -18.60
C ALA A 32 12.84 30.87 -17.64
N LEU A 33 12.59 30.96 -16.32
CA LEU A 33 13.60 30.66 -15.31
C LEU A 33 14.04 29.19 -15.35
N LEU A 34 13.10 28.25 -15.48
CA LEU A 34 13.40 26.82 -15.59
C LEU A 34 14.22 26.50 -16.85
N CYS A 35 13.80 27.05 -18.01
CA CYS A 35 14.55 26.92 -19.25
C CYS A 35 15.97 27.46 -19.11
N ARG A 36 16.12 28.63 -18.49
CA ARG A 36 17.43 29.25 -18.27
C ARG A 36 18.35 28.35 -17.46
N GLN A 37 17.86 27.85 -16.32
CA GLN A 37 18.64 26.97 -15.45
C GLN A 37 19.03 25.68 -16.18
N PHE A 38 18.12 25.12 -16.98
CA PHE A 38 18.42 23.91 -17.74
C PHE A 38 19.43 24.16 -18.86
N SER A 39 19.31 25.23 -19.63
CA SER A 39 20.29 25.60 -20.65
C SER A 39 21.68 25.87 -20.05
N GLN A 40 21.75 26.48 -18.86
CA GLN A 40 23.01 26.66 -18.13
C GLN A 40 23.61 25.33 -17.67
N TRP A 41 22.77 24.40 -17.19
CA TRP A 41 23.21 23.05 -16.84
C TRP A 41 23.78 22.32 -18.06
N LEU A 42 23.10 22.37 -19.21
CA LEU A 42 23.58 21.80 -20.47
C LEU A 42 24.87 22.47 -20.97
N LYS A 43 24.99 23.79 -20.79
CA LYS A 43 26.23 24.51 -21.10
C LYS A 43 27.40 24.04 -20.24
N ASN A 44 27.16 23.77 -18.95
CA ASN A 44 28.20 23.25 -18.08
C ASN A 44 28.61 21.81 -18.46
N LYS A 45 27.65 20.97 -18.87
CA LYS A 45 27.92 19.59 -19.28
C LYS A 45 28.61 19.50 -20.64
N TYR A 46 28.12 20.22 -21.65
CA TYR A 46 28.55 20.07 -23.05
C TYR A 46 29.43 21.21 -23.56
N GLY A 47 29.41 22.38 -22.93
CA GLY A 47 30.22 23.54 -23.29
C GLY A 47 29.69 24.35 -24.48
N SER A 48 29.18 23.72 -25.55
CA SER A 48 28.68 24.41 -26.75
C SER A 48 27.48 23.73 -27.40
N GLN A 49 26.70 24.50 -28.18
CA GLN A 49 25.54 24.01 -28.94
C GLN A 49 25.90 22.83 -29.85
N THR A 50 27.03 22.87 -30.56
CA THR A 50 27.48 21.77 -31.43
C THR A 50 27.75 20.47 -30.66
N LYS A 51 28.29 20.55 -29.43
CA LYS A 51 28.54 19.38 -28.60
C LYS A 51 27.23 18.81 -28.03
N LEU A 52 26.28 19.68 -27.71
CA LEU A 52 24.92 19.28 -27.32
C LEU A 52 24.21 18.55 -28.48
N GLU A 53 24.20 19.13 -29.67
CA GLU A 53 23.60 18.51 -30.88
C GLU A 53 24.23 17.15 -31.20
N LYS A 54 25.54 17.01 -31.01
CA LYS A 54 26.22 15.72 -31.17
C LYS A 54 25.78 14.69 -30.13
N ALA A 55 25.53 15.12 -28.89
CA ALA A 55 25.12 14.22 -27.80
C ALA A 55 23.63 13.85 -27.87
N TRP A 56 22.77 14.79 -28.26
CA TRP A 56 21.32 14.63 -28.24
C TRP A 56 20.73 14.20 -29.60
N GLY A 57 21.41 14.46 -30.71
CA GLY A 57 20.78 14.52 -32.03
C GLY A 57 20.08 15.89 -32.21
N ALA A 58 20.34 16.56 -33.32
CA ALA A 58 19.79 17.90 -33.58
C ALA A 58 18.25 17.89 -33.69
N GLU A 59 17.68 16.77 -34.15
CA GLU A 59 16.25 16.50 -34.24
C GLU A 59 15.53 16.46 -32.89
N ASN A 60 16.26 16.19 -31.81
CA ASN A 60 15.72 16.13 -30.44
C ASN A 60 15.74 17.50 -29.73
N ILE A 61 16.24 18.54 -30.39
CA ILE A 61 16.22 19.93 -29.91
C ILE A 61 15.15 20.70 -30.71
N PRO A 62 14.06 21.17 -30.06
CA PRO A 62 13.03 21.91 -30.75
C PRO A 62 13.56 23.15 -31.48
N ALA A 63 12.99 23.43 -32.66
CA ALA A 63 13.40 24.57 -33.48
C ALA A 63 13.32 25.89 -32.70
N GLY A 64 14.45 26.60 -32.63
CA GLY A 64 14.56 27.88 -31.94
C GLY A 64 15.06 27.79 -30.49
N GLU A 65 15.16 26.59 -29.92
CA GLU A 65 15.80 26.34 -28.63
C GLU A 65 17.32 26.20 -28.78
N THR A 66 18.09 26.94 -27.99
CA THR A 66 19.57 26.93 -28.05
C THR A 66 20.15 27.22 -26.66
N ILE A 67 21.37 26.76 -26.41
CA ILE A 67 22.09 27.09 -25.17
C ILE A 67 22.25 28.61 -25.03
N GLU A 68 22.57 29.32 -26.10
CA GLU A 68 22.87 30.77 -26.08
C GLU A 68 21.63 31.63 -25.76
N LYS A 69 20.45 31.20 -26.20
CA LYS A 69 19.18 31.87 -25.87
C LYS A 69 18.64 31.48 -24.49
N GLU A 70 19.25 30.51 -23.82
CA GLU A 70 18.85 30.01 -22.51
C GLU A 70 17.35 29.61 -22.44
N ASN A 71 16.83 29.01 -23.50
CA ASN A 71 15.41 28.73 -23.68
C ASN A 71 15.06 27.24 -23.87
N ILE A 72 16.01 26.33 -23.66
CA ILE A 72 15.77 24.89 -23.80
C ILE A 72 14.83 24.40 -22.70
N PHE A 73 13.73 23.74 -23.04
CA PHE A 73 12.73 23.30 -22.05
C PHE A 73 12.97 21.85 -21.57
N PRO A 74 13.15 21.61 -20.24
CA PRO A 74 13.41 20.27 -19.73
C PRO A 74 12.19 19.34 -19.74
N ARG A 75 10.97 19.87 -19.94
CA ARG A 75 9.71 19.11 -20.02
C ARG A 75 9.51 18.12 -18.84
N PRO A 76 9.35 18.62 -17.60
CA PRO A 76 9.05 17.79 -16.42
C PRO A 76 7.78 16.97 -16.62
N ASN A 77 7.93 15.69 -16.93
CA ASN A 77 6.81 14.79 -17.20
C ASN A 77 7.20 13.32 -17.02
N HIS A 78 6.84 12.74 -15.87
CA HIS A 78 7.08 11.33 -15.56
C HIS A 78 6.42 10.36 -16.57
N VAL A 79 5.32 10.75 -17.25
CA VAL A 79 4.70 9.92 -18.29
C VAL A 79 5.64 9.81 -19.50
N LEU A 80 6.24 10.93 -19.92
CA LEU A 80 7.24 10.93 -20.99
C LEU A 80 8.44 10.05 -20.62
N PHE A 81 8.94 10.19 -19.39
CA PHE A 81 10.10 9.42 -18.93
C PHE A 81 9.81 7.93 -18.83
N SER A 82 8.62 7.57 -18.34
CA SER A 82 8.16 6.17 -18.26
C SER A 82 8.00 5.55 -19.65
N GLN A 83 7.40 6.28 -20.59
CA GLN A 83 7.23 5.83 -21.97
C GLN A 83 8.57 5.53 -22.65
N GLU A 84 9.55 6.43 -22.50
CA GLU A 84 10.89 6.21 -23.05
C GLU A 84 11.59 5.03 -22.36
N TYR A 85 11.48 4.92 -21.03
CA TYR A 85 12.07 3.82 -20.28
C TYR A 85 11.51 2.47 -20.74
N GLU A 86 10.18 2.34 -20.83
CA GLU A 86 9.52 1.13 -21.32
C GLU A 86 9.83 0.82 -22.78
N HIS A 87 9.97 1.85 -23.62
CA HIS A 87 10.32 1.69 -25.02
C HIS A 87 11.76 1.18 -25.17
N ALA A 88 12.70 1.77 -24.43
CA ALA A 88 14.09 1.33 -24.38
C ALA A 88 14.22 -0.13 -23.92
N LEU A 89 13.45 -0.54 -22.90
CA LEU A 89 13.38 -1.94 -22.46
C LEU A 89 12.85 -2.87 -23.56
N ARG A 90 11.75 -2.51 -24.23
CA ARG A 90 11.17 -3.34 -25.30
C ARG A 90 12.09 -3.50 -26.50
N GLU A 91 12.85 -2.46 -26.84
CA GLU A 91 13.80 -2.47 -27.96
C GLU A 91 15.20 -2.96 -27.56
N ASN A 92 15.42 -3.29 -26.28
CA ASN A 92 16.71 -3.68 -25.72
C ASN A 92 17.83 -2.67 -26.07
N ARG A 93 17.54 -1.38 -25.86
CA ARG A 93 18.47 -0.27 -26.06
C ARG A 93 18.59 0.57 -24.80
N LEU A 94 19.60 1.44 -24.77
CA LEU A 94 19.68 2.50 -23.76
C LEU A 94 18.62 3.57 -24.02
N MET A 95 18.20 4.24 -22.95
CA MET A 95 17.38 5.45 -23.05
C MET A 95 18.13 6.57 -23.79
N GLU A 96 17.38 7.41 -24.49
CA GLU A 96 17.97 8.56 -25.19
C GLU A 96 18.65 9.53 -24.22
N THR A 97 19.86 9.97 -24.56
CA THR A 97 20.69 10.84 -23.70
C THR A 97 20.00 12.14 -23.31
N HIS A 98 19.18 12.72 -24.20
CA HIS A 98 18.44 13.94 -23.86
C HIS A 98 17.36 13.73 -22.80
N ILE A 99 16.79 12.53 -22.71
CA ILE A 99 15.82 12.17 -21.68
C ILE A 99 16.53 11.94 -20.35
N LEU A 100 17.67 11.23 -20.36
CA LEU A 100 18.52 11.04 -19.18
C LEU A 100 18.97 12.39 -18.58
N ASP A 101 19.40 13.33 -19.41
CA ASP A 101 19.80 14.68 -18.99
C ASP A 101 18.67 15.48 -18.36
N LYS A 102 17.47 15.41 -18.94
CA LYS A 102 16.28 16.06 -18.38
C LYS A 102 15.95 15.53 -17.00
N MET A 103 15.92 14.19 -16.84
CA MET A 103 15.67 13.56 -15.54
C MET A 103 16.75 13.94 -14.52
N ARG A 104 18.02 13.94 -14.93
CA ARG A 104 19.14 14.30 -14.05
C ARG A 104 19.07 15.74 -13.55
N PHE A 105 18.78 16.68 -14.45
CA PHE A 105 18.61 18.09 -14.08
C PHE A 105 17.45 18.28 -13.10
N LEU A 106 16.31 17.65 -13.37
CA LEU A 106 15.12 17.71 -12.51
C LEU A 106 15.41 17.15 -11.11
N TYR A 107 16.05 15.99 -11.05
CA TYR A 107 16.54 15.39 -9.81
C TYR A 107 17.42 16.35 -8.99
N GLU A 108 18.42 16.96 -9.61
CA GLU A 108 19.33 17.90 -8.93
C GLU A 108 18.56 19.11 -8.38
N LYS A 109 17.55 19.60 -9.11
CA LYS A 109 16.69 20.71 -8.67
C LYS A 109 15.77 20.33 -7.51
N GLN A 110 15.19 19.14 -7.54
CA GLN A 110 14.40 18.62 -6.42
C GLN A 110 15.26 18.46 -5.16
N LEU A 111 16.47 17.90 -5.31
CA LEU A 111 17.39 17.75 -4.19
C LEU A 111 17.83 19.11 -3.61
N GLU A 112 18.11 20.10 -4.45
CA GLU A 112 18.41 21.47 -4.02
C GLU A 112 17.24 22.07 -3.23
N PHE A 113 16.01 21.91 -3.73
CA PHE A 113 14.79 22.39 -3.08
C PHE A 113 14.58 21.72 -1.71
N TYR A 114 14.62 20.40 -1.65
CA TYR A 114 14.46 19.65 -0.40
C TYR A 114 15.55 19.97 0.63
N LYS A 115 16.82 20.05 0.24
CA LYS A 115 17.91 20.43 1.16
C LYS A 115 17.71 21.83 1.74
N LYS A 116 17.22 22.77 0.92
CA LYS A 116 16.91 24.13 1.39
C LYS A 116 15.75 24.13 2.41
N PHE A 117 14.71 23.32 2.18
CA PHE A 117 13.59 23.16 3.10
C PHE A 117 14.02 22.49 4.40
N GLU A 118 14.80 21.42 4.31
CA GLU A 118 15.41 20.77 5.45
C GLU A 118 16.22 21.78 6.27
N GLU A 119 17.14 22.51 5.66
CA GLU A 119 17.97 23.50 6.38
C GLU A 119 17.09 24.54 7.08
N ALA A 120 16.04 25.04 6.43
CA ALA A 120 15.12 26.00 7.01
C ALA A 120 14.37 25.42 8.22
N VAL A 121 13.85 24.19 8.10
CA VAL A 121 13.17 23.49 9.20
C VAL A 121 14.13 23.18 10.35
N ARG A 122 15.33 22.67 10.06
CA ARG A 122 16.36 22.38 11.08
C ARG A 122 16.80 23.64 11.82
N LYS A 123 16.89 24.79 11.16
CA LYS A 123 17.19 26.09 11.79
C LYS A 123 16.17 26.55 12.84
N THR A 124 14.94 26.04 12.78
CA THR A 124 13.93 26.29 13.84
C THR A 124 14.24 25.53 15.14
N GLY A 125 15.20 24.60 15.12
CA GLY A 125 15.50 23.68 16.22
C GLY A 125 14.74 22.34 16.12
N TYR A 126 13.96 22.10 15.07
CA TYR A 126 13.21 20.86 14.88
C TYR A 126 14.14 19.67 14.60
N LYS A 127 14.04 18.63 15.45
CA LYS A 127 14.86 17.41 15.41
C LYS A 127 14.08 16.16 15.01
N GLY A 128 12.77 16.28 14.77
CA GLY A 128 11.93 15.15 14.40
C GLY A 128 12.13 14.70 12.96
N ILE A 129 11.29 13.76 12.54
CA ILE A 129 11.31 13.15 11.22
C ILE A 129 10.89 14.19 10.17
N LEU A 130 11.53 14.11 9.01
CA LEU A 130 11.20 14.90 7.83
C LEU A 130 10.84 13.95 6.69
N ILE A 131 9.93 14.39 5.83
CA ILE A 131 9.49 13.73 4.61
C ILE A 131 9.64 14.74 3.48
N GLY A 132 10.22 14.31 2.36
CA GLY A 132 10.29 15.12 1.13
C GLY A 132 8.89 15.28 0.52
N SER A 133 8.43 14.21 -0.12
CA SER A 133 7.07 14.10 -0.65
C SER A 133 6.57 12.66 -0.56
N CYS A 134 5.24 12.50 -0.51
CA CYS A 134 4.56 11.21 -0.58
C CYS A 134 4.32 10.70 -2.02
N TRP A 135 4.81 11.40 -3.05
CA TRP A 135 4.53 11.11 -4.46
C TRP A 135 5.66 10.35 -5.17
N GLN A 136 5.32 9.69 -6.29
CA GLN A 136 6.25 8.92 -7.14
C GLN A 136 6.43 9.57 -8.52
N ALA A 137 7.45 9.12 -9.27
CA ALA A 137 7.83 9.73 -10.55
C ALA A 137 7.88 8.73 -11.72
N GLY A 138 6.82 7.92 -11.85
CA GLY A 138 6.66 6.99 -12.99
C GLY A 138 7.52 5.73 -12.85
N SER A 139 7.99 5.19 -13.97
CA SER A 139 8.78 3.94 -14.04
C SER A 139 10.30 4.20 -14.05
N GLY A 140 11.07 3.24 -13.54
CA GLY A 140 12.52 3.18 -13.70
C GLY A 140 13.28 4.41 -13.18
N ILE A 141 14.18 4.94 -14.02
CA ILE A 141 15.18 5.94 -13.63
C ILE A 141 14.57 7.21 -13.03
N SER A 142 13.47 7.75 -13.58
CA SER A 142 12.84 8.94 -13.02
C SER A 142 12.31 8.70 -11.60
N ASN A 143 11.74 7.51 -11.36
CA ASN A 143 11.25 7.15 -10.04
C ASN A 143 12.36 6.96 -9.03
N LEU A 144 13.45 6.31 -9.42
CA LEU A 144 14.61 6.09 -8.56
C LEU A 144 15.31 7.41 -8.19
N TYR A 145 15.37 8.38 -9.11
CA TYR A 145 15.82 9.72 -8.78
C TYR A 145 14.90 10.43 -7.78
N ASN A 146 13.59 10.34 -7.97
CA ASN A 146 12.62 10.90 -7.02
C ASN A 146 12.74 10.24 -5.63
N LEU A 147 12.77 8.92 -5.59
CA LEU A 147 12.95 8.14 -4.36
C LEU A 147 14.26 8.48 -3.65
N HIS A 148 15.34 8.69 -4.41
CA HIS A 148 16.61 9.11 -3.82
C HIS A 148 16.54 10.52 -3.23
N ALA A 149 15.83 11.45 -3.88
CA ALA A 149 15.63 12.78 -3.32
C ALA A 149 14.88 12.71 -1.97
N ASP A 150 13.88 11.83 -1.83
CA ASP A 150 13.19 11.58 -0.55
C ASP A 150 14.14 10.95 0.48
N TYR A 151 14.93 9.94 0.07
CA TYR A 151 15.94 9.27 0.90
C TYR A 151 16.96 10.24 1.50
N MET A 152 17.31 11.29 0.75
CA MET A 152 18.23 12.34 1.21
C MET A 152 17.63 13.27 2.26
N VAL A 153 16.31 13.25 2.49
CA VAL A 153 15.62 14.06 3.49
C VAL A 153 15.36 13.26 4.77
N GLY A 154 14.76 12.07 4.64
CA GLY A 154 14.32 11.32 5.81
C GLY A 154 13.47 10.11 5.45
N MET A 155 12.34 9.97 6.15
CA MET A 155 11.42 8.83 6.00
C MET A 155 10.88 8.78 4.57
N ILE A 156 10.80 7.57 4.02
CA ILE A 156 10.14 7.34 2.73
C ILE A 156 8.65 7.19 3.00
N ASP A 157 7.85 8.05 2.39
CA ASP A 157 6.41 8.06 2.59
C ASP A 157 5.68 7.94 1.26
N ARG A 158 4.51 7.30 1.24
CA ARG A 158 3.72 7.13 0.01
C ARG A 158 2.23 7.20 0.27
N HIS A 159 1.51 7.65 -0.75
CA HIS A 159 0.04 7.56 -0.82
C HIS A 159 -0.38 6.47 -1.81
N ASN A 160 -1.42 5.70 -1.51
CA ASN A 160 -2.01 4.80 -2.50
C ASN A 160 -3.49 4.47 -2.24
N TYR A 161 -4.23 4.23 -3.31
CA TYR A 161 -5.64 3.89 -3.26
C TYR A 161 -5.94 2.66 -4.11
N PHE A 162 -7.03 1.97 -3.79
CA PHE A 162 -7.46 0.79 -4.52
C PHE A 162 -8.99 0.76 -4.65
N GLY A 163 -9.51 0.30 -5.79
CA GLY A 163 -10.95 0.25 -6.04
C GLY A 163 -11.55 1.60 -6.44
N GLY A 164 -12.77 1.88 -5.98
CA GLY A 164 -13.55 3.06 -6.36
C GLY A 164 -14.58 2.78 -7.46
N GLY A 165 -15.14 3.83 -8.05
CA GLY A 165 -16.15 3.72 -9.10
C GLY A 165 -16.34 5.01 -9.89
N GLU A 166 -17.34 5.02 -10.75
CA GLU A 166 -17.61 6.10 -11.70
C GLU A 166 -17.82 7.49 -11.06
N GLY A 167 -18.18 7.55 -9.77
CA GLY A 167 -18.36 8.79 -9.02
C GLY A 167 -17.08 9.51 -8.58
N GLY A 168 -15.88 8.93 -8.83
CA GLY A 168 -14.61 9.52 -8.39
C GLY A 168 -14.53 9.62 -6.86
N HIS A 169 -14.32 10.83 -6.32
CA HIS A 169 -14.29 11.08 -4.88
C HIS A 169 -15.66 10.95 -4.19
N GLN A 170 -16.74 10.82 -4.97
CA GLN A 170 -18.10 10.64 -4.45
C GLN A 170 -18.64 9.26 -4.80
N ILE A 171 -19.59 8.76 -4.01
CA ILE A 171 -20.32 7.55 -4.38
C ILE A 171 -21.42 7.90 -5.39
N ALA A 172 -21.39 7.26 -6.55
CA ALA A 172 -22.40 7.44 -7.59
C ALA A 172 -22.70 6.09 -8.27
N GLY A 173 -23.89 5.97 -8.86
CA GLY A 173 -24.22 4.83 -9.70
C GLY A 173 -23.37 4.82 -10.97
N GLY A 174 -23.01 3.63 -11.45
CA GLY A 174 -22.08 3.48 -12.56
C GLY A 174 -21.15 2.28 -12.41
N LEU A 175 -20.12 2.23 -13.24
CA LEU A 175 -19.09 1.18 -13.19
C LEU A 175 -18.33 1.21 -11.85
N VAL A 176 -18.02 0.02 -11.33
CA VAL A 176 -17.28 -0.19 -10.08
C VAL A 176 -15.96 -0.89 -10.37
N LYS A 177 -14.86 -0.35 -9.85
CA LYS A 177 -13.57 -1.05 -9.79
C LYS A 177 -13.62 -2.08 -8.64
N ASN A 178 -14.30 -3.20 -8.87
CA ASN A 178 -14.68 -4.18 -7.85
C ASN A 178 -13.65 -5.31 -7.66
N ASP A 179 -12.37 -5.04 -7.92
CA ASP A 179 -11.29 -6.02 -7.76
C ASP A 179 -10.98 -6.28 -6.28
N SER A 180 -10.35 -7.41 -5.97
CA SER A 180 -9.82 -7.70 -4.62
C SER A 180 -8.30 -7.78 -4.66
N HIS A 181 -7.64 -7.28 -3.62
CA HIS A 181 -6.20 -7.44 -3.38
C HIS A 181 -5.80 -8.91 -3.35
N LEU A 182 -6.72 -9.81 -2.94
CA LEU A 182 -6.45 -11.24 -2.77
C LEU A 182 -6.21 -11.98 -4.08
N TRP A 183 -6.65 -11.42 -5.22
CA TRP A 183 -6.51 -12.05 -6.53
C TRP A 183 -5.07 -12.02 -7.06
N GLN A 184 -4.29 -11.02 -6.65
CA GLN A 184 -2.87 -10.92 -6.98
C GLN A 184 -2.06 -10.59 -5.71
N PRO A 185 -1.32 -11.56 -5.15
CA PRO A 185 -0.56 -11.36 -3.91
C PRO A 185 0.36 -10.14 -3.95
N GLY A 186 0.37 -9.38 -2.85
CA GLY A 186 1.21 -8.18 -2.70
C GLY A 186 0.89 -7.03 -3.66
N SER A 187 -0.16 -7.12 -4.48
CA SER A 187 -0.60 -6.05 -5.40
C SER A 187 -1.38 -4.93 -4.69
N GLY A 188 -1.92 -3.99 -5.47
CA GLY A 188 -2.72 -2.87 -4.95
C GLY A 188 -1.92 -2.04 -3.95
N LEU A 189 -2.52 -1.79 -2.79
CA LEU A 189 -1.89 -1.01 -1.71
C LEU A 189 -0.55 -1.58 -1.25
N LEU A 190 -0.38 -2.90 -1.25
CA LEU A 190 0.84 -3.54 -0.77
C LEU A 190 2.03 -3.28 -1.70
N SER A 191 1.80 -3.18 -3.02
CA SER A 191 2.87 -2.99 -4.01
C SER A 191 3.64 -1.69 -3.80
N THR A 192 3.05 -0.71 -3.11
CA THR A 192 3.71 0.52 -2.69
C THR A 192 4.95 0.26 -1.83
N GLY A 193 5.00 -0.86 -1.10
CA GLY A 193 6.16 -1.31 -0.33
C GLY A 193 7.40 -1.61 -1.17
N LEU A 194 7.27 -1.77 -2.49
CA LEU A 194 8.42 -1.83 -3.41
C LEU A 194 9.18 -0.49 -3.48
N GLN A 195 8.79 0.53 -2.72
CA GLN A 195 9.55 1.77 -2.58
C GLN A 195 10.28 1.88 -1.24
N ALA A 196 10.19 0.88 -0.36
CA ALA A 196 10.96 0.84 0.87
C ALA A 196 12.47 0.86 0.56
N VAL A 197 13.23 1.60 1.35
CA VAL A 197 14.68 1.79 1.17
C VAL A 197 15.39 1.30 2.43
N VAL A 198 16.52 0.63 2.25
CA VAL A 198 17.41 0.23 3.36
C VAL A 198 17.77 1.47 4.20
N ASP A 199 17.79 1.31 5.51
CA ASP A 199 18.13 2.35 6.49
C ASP A 199 17.26 3.62 6.45
N ARG A 200 16.01 3.50 5.96
CA ARG A 200 14.98 4.53 6.13
C ARG A 200 13.68 3.93 6.63
N PRO A 201 12.98 4.62 7.56
CA PRO A 201 11.62 4.27 7.86
C PRO A 201 10.75 4.36 6.61
N PHE A 202 9.75 3.49 6.51
CA PHE A 202 8.75 3.50 5.45
C PHE A 202 7.36 3.74 6.01
N SER A 203 6.64 4.71 5.46
CA SER A 203 5.26 5.01 5.80
C SER A 203 4.32 4.99 4.60
N LEU A 204 3.08 4.61 4.88
CA LEU A 204 1.95 4.82 3.98
C LEU A 204 1.00 5.81 4.66
N SER A 205 1.28 7.11 4.53
CA SER A 205 0.59 8.20 5.24
C SER A 205 -0.82 8.53 4.74
N GLU A 206 -1.19 8.00 3.58
CA GLU A 206 -2.55 8.15 3.07
C GLU A 206 -2.92 6.96 2.20
N TRP A 207 -3.92 6.21 2.63
CA TRP A 207 -4.45 5.12 1.83
C TRP A 207 -5.88 4.73 2.19
N MET A 208 -6.56 4.11 1.22
CA MET A 208 -7.87 3.48 1.43
C MET A 208 -8.22 2.50 0.29
N SER A 209 -8.97 1.45 0.62
CA SER A 209 -9.74 0.70 -0.39
C SER A 209 -11.09 1.38 -0.55
N LEU A 210 -11.32 1.98 -1.71
CA LEU A 210 -12.43 2.88 -1.99
C LEU A 210 -13.69 2.12 -2.37
N ILE A 211 -14.78 2.46 -1.68
CA ILE A 211 -16.14 2.06 -2.08
C ILE A 211 -16.50 2.70 -3.43
N PRO A 212 -17.43 2.15 -4.22
CA PRO A 212 -18.31 1.02 -3.93
C PRO A 212 -17.71 -0.37 -4.23
N ASN A 213 -16.39 -0.52 -4.17
CA ASN A 213 -15.77 -1.85 -4.10
C ASN A 213 -16.35 -2.63 -2.89
N GLU A 214 -16.74 -3.89 -3.11
CA GLU A 214 -17.38 -4.74 -2.10
C GLU A 214 -16.39 -5.40 -1.13
N TRP A 215 -15.10 -5.44 -1.47
CA TRP A 215 -14.06 -6.21 -0.78
C TRP A 215 -13.19 -5.37 0.15
N THR A 216 -13.61 -4.14 0.48
CA THR A 216 -12.83 -3.16 1.25
C THR A 216 -12.38 -3.63 2.64
N ALA A 217 -13.07 -4.59 3.25
CA ALA A 217 -12.73 -5.14 4.57
C ALA A 217 -11.37 -5.87 4.62
N GLU A 218 -10.82 -6.26 3.47
CA GLU A 218 -9.51 -6.95 3.41
C GLU A 218 -8.32 -6.00 3.63
N ALA A 219 -8.50 -4.70 3.36
CA ALA A 219 -7.38 -3.77 3.21
C ALA A 219 -6.64 -3.52 4.53
N ALA A 220 -7.34 -3.18 5.62
CA ALA A 220 -6.71 -2.97 6.92
C ALA A 220 -6.00 -4.20 7.48
N PRO A 221 -6.60 -5.41 7.44
CA PRO A 221 -5.89 -6.64 7.78
C PRO A 221 -4.64 -6.86 6.94
N LEU A 222 -4.71 -6.72 5.61
CA LEU A 222 -3.56 -6.96 4.74
C LEU A 222 -2.42 -5.96 5.01
N ILE A 223 -2.73 -4.68 5.23
CA ILE A 223 -1.73 -3.67 5.62
C ILE A 223 -1.12 -3.98 6.99
N ALA A 224 -1.92 -4.39 7.97
CA ALA A 224 -1.42 -4.76 9.30
C ALA A 224 -0.51 -5.99 9.26
N ILE A 225 -0.90 -7.02 8.51
CA ILE A 225 -0.22 -8.32 8.48
C ILE A 225 1.02 -8.29 7.59
N TYR A 226 0.88 -7.83 6.34
CA TYR A 226 1.98 -7.82 5.39
C TYR A 226 2.77 -6.52 5.46
N GLY A 227 2.12 -5.36 5.49
CA GLY A 227 2.81 -4.07 5.55
C GLY A 227 3.56 -3.85 6.86
N LEU A 228 2.83 -3.65 7.96
CA LEU A 228 3.42 -3.36 9.28
C LEU A 228 4.09 -4.60 9.91
N GLY A 229 3.57 -5.80 9.65
CA GLY A 229 4.12 -7.06 10.17
C GLY A 229 5.29 -7.58 9.34
N LEU A 230 5.00 -8.32 8.26
CA LEU A 230 6.02 -9.04 7.49
C LEU A 230 7.07 -8.11 6.85
N GLN A 231 6.65 -6.99 6.27
CA GLN A 231 7.53 -6.05 5.58
C GLN A 231 8.21 -5.06 6.53
N GLY A 232 7.70 -4.93 7.76
CA GLY A 232 8.23 -4.02 8.78
C GLY A 232 8.05 -2.55 8.44
N TRP A 233 6.93 -2.16 7.81
CA TRP A 233 6.63 -0.75 7.61
C TRP A 233 6.45 -0.04 8.95
N ASP A 234 7.02 1.15 9.09
CA ASP A 234 7.09 1.87 10.36
C ASP A 234 5.80 2.62 10.70
N ALA A 235 5.03 3.03 9.68
CA ALA A 235 3.77 3.73 9.91
C ALA A 235 2.74 3.53 8.79
N SER A 236 1.47 3.62 9.16
CA SER A 236 0.35 3.50 8.23
C SER A 236 -0.84 4.32 8.72
N PHE A 237 -1.39 5.16 7.84
CA PHE A 237 -2.44 6.12 8.16
C PHE A 237 -3.55 6.04 7.11
N SER A 238 -4.72 5.57 7.51
CA SER A 238 -5.88 5.47 6.62
C SER A 238 -6.58 6.82 6.46
N PHE A 239 -6.96 7.17 5.24
CA PHE A 239 -7.66 8.42 4.94
C PHE A 239 -9.19 8.24 4.89
N ALA A 240 -10.00 8.89 5.71
CA ALA A 240 -9.69 9.69 6.89
C ALA A 240 -10.79 9.49 7.96
N THR A 241 -10.56 9.99 9.17
CA THR A 241 -11.54 9.98 10.27
C THR A 241 -12.04 11.39 10.57
N ASP A 242 -13.36 11.60 10.51
CA ASP A 242 -14.02 12.89 10.70
C ASP A 242 -15.10 12.87 11.81
N ILE A 243 -15.46 11.68 12.30
CA ILE A 243 -16.47 11.47 13.34
C ILE A 243 -15.98 10.55 14.47
N PRO A 244 -16.46 10.71 15.72
CA PRO A 244 -16.04 9.90 16.87
C PRO A 244 -16.88 8.61 17.01
N GLY A 245 -17.07 7.85 15.93
CA GLY A 245 -17.86 6.60 15.96
C GLY A 245 -18.04 5.98 14.58
N PHE A 246 -18.77 4.87 14.50
CA PHE A 246 -19.05 4.24 13.21
C PHE A 246 -19.92 5.12 12.31
N SER A 247 -19.57 5.17 11.03
CA SER A 247 -20.38 5.86 10.02
C SER A 247 -21.80 5.28 9.96
N ARG A 248 -22.77 6.12 9.62
CA ARG A 248 -24.17 5.69 9.39
C ARG A 248 -24.43 5.19 7.97
N TYR A 249 -23.48 5.49 7.09
CA TYR A 249 -23.47 5.23 5.66
C TYR A 249 -22.21 4.47 5.27
N LEU A 250 -22.27 3.77 4.14
CA LEU A 250 -21.10 3.12 3.54
C LEU A 250 -20.03 4.17 3.20
N GLN A 251 -20.44 5.27 2.58
CA GLN A 251 -19.63 6.45 2.35
C GLN A 251 -19.46 7.29 3.62
N SER A 252 -18.38 8.07 3.67
CA SER A 252 -18.22 9.11 4.69
C SER A 252 -19.28 10.19 4.50
N GLU A 253 -19.70 10.80 5.61
CA GLU A 253 -20.66 11.91 5.60
C GLU A 253 -20.04 13.21 5.06
N SER A 254 -18.71 13.34 5.04
CA SER A 254 -18.01 14.56 4.61
C SER A 254 -17.00 14.33 3.48
N HIS A 255 -16.40 13.15 3.39
CA HIS A 255 -15.31 12.84 2.46
C HIS A 255 -15.72 11.87 1.34
N GLY A 256 -17.00 11.57 1.17
CA GLY A 256 -17.44 10.69 0.07
C GLY A 256 -16.89 9.27 0.21
N VAL A 257 -16.13 8.78 -0.76
CA VAL A 257 -15.68 7.36 -0.79
C VAL A 257 -14.57 7.02 0.22
N TYR A 258 -14.01 8.02 0.91
CA TYR A 258 -12.96 7.85 1.92
C TYR A 258 -13.57 7.68 3.31
N ASN A 259 -13.70 6.44 3.80
CA ASN A 259 -14.39 6.17 5.07
C ASN A 259 -13.65 5.19 5.99
N ALA A 260 -12.66 5.69 6.73
CA ALA A 260 -11.94 4.91 7.73
C ALA A 260 -12.82 4.54 8.94
N THR A 261 -13.90 5.30 9.19
CA THR A 261 -14.84 5.06 10.30
C THR A 261 -15.89 3.97 10.01
N SER A 262 -15.79 3.29 8.86
CA SER A 262 -16.63 2.14 8.53
C SER A 262 -16.40 0.98 9.52
N PRO A 263 -17.45 0.20 9.88
CA PRO A 263 -17.29 -1.06 10.61
C PRO A 263 -16.38 -2.07 9.90
N LEU A 264 -16.23 -2.00 8.57
CA LEU A 264 -15.31 -2.86 7.81
C LEU A 264 -13.83 -2.50 8.01
N HIS A 265 -13.56 -1.32 8.59
CA HIS A 265 -12.21 -0.78 8.73
C HIS A 265 -11.87 -0.57 10.20
N MET A 266 -12.41 0.48 10.83
CA MET A 266 -12.22 0.76 12.26
C MET A 266 -12.73 -0.38 13.16
N GLY A 267 -13.74 -1.14 12.71
CA GLY A 267 -14.24 -2.31 13.44
C GLY A 267 -13.19 -3.43 13.58
N LEU A 268 -12.14 -3.46 12.77
CA LEU A 268 -11.09 -4.46 12.89
C LEU A 268 -9.93 -4.03 13.81
N TYR A 269 -9.84 -2.73 14.14
CA TYR A 269 -8.71 -2.16 14.87
C TYR A 269 -8.44 -2.80 16.24
N PRO A 270 -9.42 -3.22 17.06
CA PRO A 270 -9.12 -3.87 18.33
C PRO A 270 -8.26 -5.13 18.21
N ALA A 271 -8.46 -5.93 17.15
CA ALA A 271 -7.64 -7.11 16.88
C ALA A 271 -6.32 -6.71 16.21
N LEU A 272 -6.39 -5.87 15.17
CA LEU A 272 -5.21 -5.49 14.37
C LEU A 272 -4.18 -4.71 15.20
N ALA A 273 -4.60 -3.74 16.02
CA ALA A 273 -3.70 -2.98 16.87
C ALA A 273 -3.00 -3.88 17.90
N ARG A 274 -3.73 -4.82 18.51
CA ARG A 274 -3.13 -5.78 19.45
C ARG A 274 -2.07 -6.64 18.77
N MET A 275 -2.35 -7.13 17.58
CA MET A 275 -1.43 -7.91 16.77
C MET A 275 -0.16 -7.11 16.40
N ILE A 276 -0.33 -5.87 15.91
CA ILE A 276 0.79 -5.00 15.52
C ILE A 276 1.69 -4.66 16.71
N TYR A 277 1.12 -4.13 17.81
CA TYR A 277 1.92 -3.65 18.95
C TYR A 277 2.61 -4.76 19.75
N ARG A 278 2.19 -6.02 19.58
CA ARG A 278 2.92 -7.18 20.12
C ARG A 278 3.97 -7.74 19.18
N GLY A 279 3.98 -7.32 17.92
CA GLY A 279 4.79 -7.95 16.89
C GLY A 279 4.40 -9.40 16.66
N ASP A 280 3.09 -9.70 16.62
CA ASP A 280 2.59 -11.08 16.47
C ASP A 280 3.11 -11.71 15.16
N VAL A 281 3.16 -10.94 14.07
CA VAL A 281 3.80 -11.36 12.81
C VAL A 281 5.27 -10.97 12.88
N THR A 282 6.15 -11.95 12.70
CA THR A 282 7.59 -11.73 12.67
C THR A 282 7.97 -10.95 11.41
N GLU A 283 8.76 -9.89 11.56
CA GLU A 283 9.34 -9.16 10.43
C GLU A 283 10.29 -10.08 9.64
N SER A 284 10.15 -10.06 8.31
CA SER A 284 11.02 -10.82 7.42
C SER A 284 12.46 -10.28 7.46
N PRO A 285 13.50 -11.14 7.35
CA PRO A 285 14.82 -10.64 6.97
C PRO A 285 14.78 -10.00 5.57
N VAL A 286 15.74 -9.13 5.27
CA VAL A 286 15.95 -8.68 3.89
C VAL A 286 16.43 -9.88 3.07
N ILE A 287 15.62 -10.30 2.09
CA ILE A 287 15.94 -11.45 1.22
C ILE A 287 16.95 -11.04 0.16
N ALA A 288 16.72 -9.88 -0.46
CA ALA A 288 17.64 -9.26 -1.42
C ALA A 288 17.40 -7.75 -1.49
N THR A 289 18.39 -7.01 -2.01
CA THR A 289 18.28 -5.57 -2.25
C THR A 289 18.22 -5.28 -3.74
N ARG A 290 17.42 -4.26 -4.11
CA ARG A 290 17.47 -3.66 -5.45
C ARG A 290 18.49 -2.52 -5.43
N ASN A 291 19.67 -2.79 -5.98
CA ASN A 291 20.84 -1.91 -5.88
C ASN A 291 20.76 -0.77 -6.89
N VAL A 292 20.89 0.46 -6.42
CA VAL A 292 20.79 1.68 -7.23
C VAL A 292 22.01 2.57 -7.00
N HIS A 293 22.81 2.76 -8.04
CA HIS A 293 23.95 3.67 -8.03
C HIS A 293 23.59 4.96 -8.79
N ILE A 294 23.34 6.06 -8.05
CA ILE A 294 22.83 7.32 -8.60
C ILE A 294 23.67 7.93 -9.74
N PRO A 295 25.01 7.88 -9.72
CA PRO A 295 25.81 8.32 -10.87
C PRO A 295 25.56 7.50 -12.14
N SER A 296 25.47 6.18 -12.05
CA SER A 296 25.24 5.27 -13.19
C SER A 296 23.90 5.50 -13.89
N LEU A 297 22.88 5.98 -13.16
CA LEU A 297 21.59 6.35 -13.75
C LEU A 297 21.70 7.46 -14.81
N ALA A 298 22.77 8.28 -14.81
CA ALA A 298 22.99 9.32 -15.83
C ALA A 298 23.35 8.73 -17.20
N ASP A 299 23.86 7.51 -17.22
CA ASP A 299 24.24 6.76 -18.42
C ASP A 299 23.20 5.69 -18.80
N GLY A 300 22.06 5.66 -18.08
CA GLY A 300 20.99 4.70 -18.30
C GLY A 300 21.24 3.32 -17.70
N GLU A 301 22.26 3.18 -16.84
CA GLU A 301 22.64 1.91 -16.24
C GLU A 301 21.78 1.59 -15.00
N LEU A 302 20.92 0.58 -15.13
CA LEU A 302 20.10 0.02 -14.05
C LEU A 302 20.02 -1.50 -14.23
N SER A 303 20.36 -2.27 -13.18
CA SER A 303 20.49 -3.73 -13.23
C SER A 303 19.18 -4.50 -12.99
N PHE A 304 18.06 -3.80 -12.81
CA PHE A 304 16.74 -4.39 -12.63
C PHE A 304 15.68 -3.54 -13.33
N THR A 305 14.49 -4.11 -13.52
CA THR A 305 13.36 -3.37 -14.07
C THR A 305 12.40 -2.96 -12.96
N GLU A 306 11.89 -1.73 -13.03
CA GLU A 306 10.80 -1.21 -12.22
C GLU A 306 9.77 -0.51 -13.11
N LEU A 307 8.53 -0.97 -13.04
CA LEU A 307 7.40 -0.44 -13.79
C LEU A 307 6.35 0.05 -12.82
N VAL A 308 5.85 1.26 -13.05
CA VAL A 308 4.78 1.86 -12.27
C VAL A 308 3.60 2.14 -13.18
N LYS A 309 2.47 1.51 -12.88
CA LYS A 309 1.19 1.88 -13.48
C LYS A 309 0.47 2.80 -12.52
N GLN A 310 0.15 3.99 -13.00
CA GLN A 310 -0.59 4.98 -12.23
C GLN A 310 -1.87 5.35 -12.98
N GLY A 311 -2.99 5.27 -12.26
CA GLY A 311 -4.27 5.83 -12.67
C GLY A 311 -4.35 7.32 -12.31
N TYR A 312 -5.38 7.70 -11.57
CA TYR A 312 -5.40 8.97 -10.86
C TYR A 312 -4.61 8.79 -9.55
N ASP A 313 -5.29 8.24 -8.54
CA ASP A 313 -4.74 8.09 -7.19
C ASP A 313 -4.25 6.65 -6.92
N ASP A 314 -4.72 5.68 -7.71
CA ASP A 314 -4.34 4.28 -7.66
C ASP A 314 -3.02 4.00 -8.38
N LYS A 315 -2.09 3.32 -7.70
CA LYS A 315 -0.74 3.01 -8.17
C LYS A 315 -0.44 1.53 -7.99
N SER A 316 0.26 0.94 -8.95
CA SER A 316 0.83 -0.40 -8.83
C SER A 316 2.26 -0.47 -9.35
N PHE A 317 3.07 -1.30 -8.70
CA PHE A 317 4.51 -1.43 -8.94
C PHE A 317 4.82 -2.88 -9.36
N THR A 318 5.69 -3.09 -10.33
CA THR A 318 6.15 -4.42 -10.75
C THR A 318 7.53 -4.32 -11.41
N GLY A 319 8.08 -5.44 -11.89
CA GLY A 319 9.38 -5.49 -12.57
C GLY A 319 10.13 -6.76 -12.21
N THR A 320 11.45 -6.64 -12.00
CA THR A 320 12.30 -7.78 -11.62
C THR A 320 11.89 -8.37 -10.26
N VAL A 321 11.51 -7.51 -9.30
CA VAL A 321 10.81 -7.93 -8.08
C VAL A 321 9.32 -7.70 -8.31
N THR A 322 8.55 -8.78 -8.36
CA THR A 322 7.10 -8.69 -8.58
C THR A 322 6.36 -8.45 -7.25
N PRO A 323 5.12 -7.92 -7.28
CA PRO A 323 4.29 -7.76 -6.08
C PRO A 323 4.18 -9.02 -5.23
N GLU A 324 4.10 -10.19 -5.87
CA GLU A 324 3.93 -11.49 -5.20
C GLU A 324 5.08 -11.77 -4.21
N MET A 325 6.29 -11.30 -4.52
CA MET A 325 7.45 -11.45 -3.63
C MET A 325 7.28 -10.69 -2.30
N LEU A 326 6.43 -9.66 -2.22
CA LEU A 326 6.09 -9.00 -0.95
C LEU A 326 5.27 -9.89 -0.01
N ALA A 327 4.61 -10.94 -0.52
CA ALA A 327 3.98 -11.95 0.32
C ALA A 327 5.00 -12.96 0.91
N ILE A 328 6.23 -13.00 0.36
CA ILE A 328 7.34 -13.83 0.82
C ILE A 328 8.15 -13.11 1.89
N GLY A 329 8.63 -11.90 1.57
CA GLY A 329 9.53 -11.16 2.45
C GLY A 329 10.02 -9.85 1.83
N ARG A 330 11.11 -9.30 2.36
CA ARG A 330 11.52 -7.93 2.06
C ARG A 330 12.53 -7.84 0.93
N PHE A 331 12.26 -6.90 0.01
CA PHE A 331 13.09 -6.59 -1.17
C PHE A 331 13.30 -5.06 -1.31
N PRO A 332 13.87 -4.38 -0.31
CA PRO A 332 14.02 -2.93 -0.34
C PRO A 332 15.02 -2.46 -1.40
N VAL A 333 14.91 -1.20 -1.80
CA VAL A 333 15.94 -0.51 -2.58
C VAL A 333 17.14 -0.23 -1.68
N GLN A 334 18.34 -0.38 -2.22
CA GLN A 334 19.58 0.05 -1.57
C GLN A 334 20.30 1.04 -2.49
N PHE A 335 20.51 2.26 -2.02
CA PHE A 335 21.37 3.22 -2.71
C PHE A 335 22.83 2.90 -2.38
N THR A 336 23.64 2.65 -3.41
CA THR A 336 25.03 2.21 -3.27
C THR A 336 26.02 3.30 -3.68
N GLU A 337 27.20 3.30 -3.06
CA GLU A 337 28.30 4.22 -3.38
C GLU A 337 29.07 3.85 -4.66
N GLN A 338 28.97 2.59 -5.07
CA GLN A 338 29.55 2.05 -6.31
C GLN A 338 28.48 1.28 -7.07
N TYR A 339 28.63 1.18 -8.39
CA TYR A 339 27.75 0.35 -9.20
C TYR A 339 27.84 -1.11 -8.75
N MET A 340 26.69 -1.68 -8.42
CA MET A 340 26.52 -3.08 -8.04
C MET A 340 25.27 -3.60 -8.73
N GLU A 341 25.35 -4.80 -9.30
CA GLU A 341 24.18 -5.44 -9.89
C GLU A 341 23.20 -5.90 -8.81
N THR A 342 21.93 -5.98 -9.18
CA THR A 342 20.87 -6.53 -8.34
C THR A 342 20.80 -8.03 -8.58
N GLU A 343 21.00 -8.81 -7.52
CA GLU A 343 20.86 -10.26 -7.55
C GLU A 343 19.63 -10.66 -6.74
N ILE A 344 18.62 -11.24 -7.41
CA ILE A 344 17.42 -11.77 -6.75
C ILE A 344 17.57 -13.29 -6.66
N PRO A 345 17.51 -13.90 -5.46
CA PRO A 345 17.62 -15.34 -5.31
C PRO A 345 16.39 -16.05 -5.89
N ASP A 346 16.52 -17.37 -6.12
CA ASP A 346 15.36 -18.21 -6.38
C ASP A 346 14.46 -18.25 -5.15
N VAL A 347 13.17 -17.93 -5.34
CA VAL A 347 12.15 -17.91 -4.28
C VAL A 347 11.16 -19.06 -4.40
N SER A 348 11.42 -20.05 -5.27
CA SER A 348 10.55 -21.19 -5.53
C SER A 348 10.25 -22.05 -4.29
N GLU A 349 11.09 -21.98 -3.25
CA GLU A 349 10.82 -22.62 -1.95
C GLU A 349 9.62 -22.02 -1.21
N TYR A 350 9.34 -20.74 -1.43
CA TYR A 350 8.24 -19.99 -0.81
C TYR A 350 7.03 -19.86 -1.74
N TRP A 351 7.25 -19.91 -3.04
CA TRP A 351 6.22 -19.66 -4.05
C TRP A 351 6.00 -20.88 -4.95
N ASN A 352 4.88 -21.55 -4.73
CA ASN A 352 4.40 -22.59 -5.62
C ASN A 352 3.41 -22.00 -6.64
N GLU A 353 3.89 -21.70 -7.83
CA GLU A 353 3.08 -21.15 -8.93
C GLU A 353 2.02 -22.14 -9.44
N VAL A 354 2.28 -23.45 -9.39
CA VAL A 354 1.34 -24.49 -9.85
C VAL A 354 0.11 -24.55 -8.95
N SER A 355 0.33 -24.58 -7.63
CA SER A 355 -0.75 -24.55 -6.64
C SER A 355 -1.18 -23.14 -6.26
N LYS A 356 -0.64 -22.11 -6.92
CA LYS A 356 -0.89 -20.68 -6.67
C LYS A 356 -0.90 -20.34 -5.18
N THR A 357 0.19 -20.69 -4.51
CA THR A 357 0.33 -20.52 -3.07
C THR A 357 1.69 -19.91 -2.76
N ILE A 358 1.68 -18.91 -1.88
CA ILE A 358 2.87 -18.25 -1.35
C ILE A 358 2.89 -18.44 0.16
N ILE A 359 4.03 -18.84 0.71
CA ILE A 359 4.29 -18.93 2.13
C ILE A 359 5.33 -17.88 2.47
N SER A 360 5.04 -17.04 3.47
CA SER A 360 6.03 -16.06 3.96
C SER A 360 7.31 -16.75 4.44
N SER A 361 8.43 -16.04 4.36
CA SER A 361 9.75 -16.46 4.86
C SER A 361 9.77 -16.85 6.35
N THR A 362 8.79 -16.38 7.13
CA THR A 362 8.62 -16.75 8.55
C THR A 362 7.78 -18.01 8.75
N GLY A 363 7.07 -18.46 7.72
CA GLY A 363 6.12 -19.56 7.78
C GLY A 363 4.80 -19.25 8.49
N GLU A 364 4.60 -18.00 8.93
CA GLU A 364 3.42 -17.60 9.72
C GLU A 364 2.24 -17.20 8.85
N LEU A 365 2.51 -16.78 7.60
CA LEU A 365 1.53 -16.33 6.64
C LEU A 365 1.51 -17.24 5.41
N LYS A 366 0.31 -17.49 4.89
CA LYS A 366 0.10 -18.16 3.62
C LYS A 366 -0.94 -17.39 2.81
N TRP A 367 -0.63 -17.14 1.54
CA TRP A 367 -1.52 -16.55 0.55
C TRP A 367 -1.86 -17.60 -0.50
N SER A 368 -3.14 -17.94 -0.65
CA SER A 368 -3.63 -18.71 -1.79
C SER A 368 -4.38 -17.79 -2.74
N TYR A 369 -4.07 -17.88 -4.04
CA TYR A 369 -4.66 -17.04 -5.09
C TYR A 369 -5.13 -17.89 -6.30
N GLY A 370 -5.91 -17.29 -7.20
CA GLY A 370 -6.50 -17.98 -8.36
C GLY A 370 -7.81 -18.67 -8.01
N ASP A 371 -7.82 -20.00 -7.86
CA ASP A 371 -9.07 -20.74 -7.57
C ASP A 371 -9.47 -20.59 -6.09
N LYS A 372 -8.49 -20.36 -5.23
CA LYS A 372 -8.66 -20.00 -3.81
C LYS A 372 -8.11 -18.60 -3.65
N ASN A 373 -8.85 -17.67 -3.06
CA ASN A 373 -8.40 -16.26 -2.94
C ASN A 373 -8.48 -15.82 -1.48
N PHE A 374 -7.60 -16.35 -0.63
CA PHE A 374 -7.57 -15.99 0.78
C PHE A 374 -6.18 -16.06 1.38
N VAL A 375 -5.98 -15.28 2.44
CA VAL A 375 -4.81 -15.32 3.30
C VAL A 375 -5.16 -16.02 4.60
N SER A 376 -4.22 -16.80 5.12
CA SER A 376 -4.27 -17.31 6.49
C SER A 376 -3.10 -16.78 7.32
N VAL A 377 -3.40 -16.44 8.59
CA VAL A 377 -2.43 -15.99 9.60
C VAL A 377 -2.33 -17.05 10.68
N ASP A 378 -1.13 -17.54 10.96
CA ASP A 378 -0.85 -18.54 11.98
C ASP A 378 0.34 -18.13 12.84
N THR A 379 0.15 -17.10 13.67
CA THR A 379 1.16 -16.62 14.64
C THR A 379 0.85 -17.13 16.05
N LYS A 380 1.76 -16.96 16.99
CA LYS A 380 1.52 -17.37 18.40
C LYS A 380 0.34 -16.62 19.05
N GLY A 381 0.22 -15.32 18.79
CA GLY A 381 -0.78 -14.43 19.39
C GLY A 381 -2.06 -14.23 18.57
N THR A 382 -2.02 -14.50 17.27
CA THR A 382 -3.15 -14.26 16.35
C THR A 382 -3.28 -15.38 15.30
N LYS A 383 -4.50 -15.91 15.16
CA LYS A 383 -4.92 -16.75 14.03
C LYS A 383 -5.92 -15.98 13.16
N GLY A 384 -6.03 -16.31 11.88
CA GLY A 384 -7.14 -15.79 11.10
C GLY A 384 -7.18 -16.23 9.65
N ILE A 385 -8.30 -15.91 9.01
CA ILE A 385 -8.51 -16.01 7.56
C ILE A 385 -9.08 -14.70 7.03
N ILE A 386 -8.62 -14.29 5.85
CA ILE A 386 -9.02 -13.06 5.16
C ILE A 386 -9.29 -13.43 3.71
N GLY A 387 -10.54 -13.33 3.26
CA GLY A 387 -10.89 -13.51 1.86
C GLY A 387 -11.89 -14.59 1.55
N PHE A 388 -11.74 -15.16 0.36
CA PHE A 388 -12.65 -16.11 -0.25
C PHE A 388 -12.31 -17.56 0.11
N ALA A 389 -12.67 -17.95 1.34
CA ALA A 389 -12.37 -19.27 1.93
C ALA A 389 -13.64 -20.11 2.19
N ARG A 390 -14.68 -19.93 1.38
CA ARG A 390 -15.98 -20.60 1.55
C ARG A 390 -15.81 -22.13 1.53
N HIS A 391 -16.27 -22.79 2.60
CA HIS A 391 -16.18 -24.24 2.81
C HIS A 391 -14.74 -24.81 2.79
N GLU A 392 -13.73 -23.95 2.87
CA GLU A 392 -12.36 -24.38 3.10
C GLU A 392 -12.15 -24.61 4.60
N LYS A 393 -11.64 -25.79 4.96
CA LYS A 393 -11.23 -26.09 6.33
C LYS A 393 -9.81 -25.63 6.54
N VAL A 394 -9.65 -24.46 7.14
CA VAL A 394 -8.33 -23.84 7.35
C VAL A 394 -7.83 -24.20 8.74
N THR A 395 -6.83 -25.09 8.81
CA THR A 395 -6.15 -25.47 10.05
C THR A 395 -4.99 -24.53 10.35
N LEU A 396 -4.99 -23.95 11.56
CA LEU A 396 -4.01 -22.98 12.06
C LEU A 396 -3.46 -23.49 13.40
N ARG A 397 -2.53 -24.44 13.31
CA ARG A 397 -2.07 -25.32 14.41
C ARG A 397 -3.24 -26.01 15.12
N ASN A 398 -3.57 -25.58 16.34
CA ASN A 398 -4.64 -26.15 17.16
C ASN A 398 -6.01 -25.53 16.89
N TRP A 399 -6.09 -24.52 16.04
CA TRP A 399 -7.34 -23.88 15.63
C TRP A 399 -7.78 -24.37 14.25
N GLU A 400 -9.08 -24.38 14.01
CA GLU A 400 -9.67 -24.60 12.69
C GLU A 400 -10.80 -23.60 12.47
N ILE A 401 -10.85 -23.02 11.26
CA ILE A 401 -11.90 -22.11 10.83
C ILE A 401 -12.50 -22.64 9.53
N GLU A 402 -13.82 -22.69 9.47
CA GLU A 402 -14.59 -22.97 8.26
C GLU A 402 -15.76 -21.99 8.17
N THR A 403 -15.95 -21.34 7.02
CA THR A 403 -16.99 -20.32 6.81
C THR A 403 -17.92 -20.69 5.66
N GLU A 404 -19.22 -20.38 5.80
CA GLU A 404 -20.19 -20.49 4.71
C GLU A 404 -20.20 -19.24 3.81
N ASN A 405 -19.61 -18.13 4.27
CA ASN A 405 -19.58 -16.89 3.53
C ASN A 405 -18.64 -16.99 2.32
N PRO A 406 -19.04 -16.44 1.16
CA PRO A 406 -18.15 -16.30 0.01
C PRO A 406 -16.88 -15.52 0.34
N PHE A 407 -16.98 -14.44 1.12
CA PHE A 407 -15.87 -13.62 1.60
C PHE A 407 -16.02 -13.39 3.11
N ALA A 408 -14.94 -13.52 3.86
CA ALA A 408 -14.92 -13.24 5.29
C ALA A 408 -13.54 -12.77 5.78
N VAL A 409 -13.55 -11.92 6.79
CA VAL A 409 -12.40 -11.63 7.64
C VAL A 409 -12.72 -12.16 9.02
N ILE A 410 -11.96 -13.14 9.49
CA ILE A 410 -12.11 -13.77 10.80
C ILE A 410 -10.74 -13.74 11.47
N LEU A 411 -10.62 -12.98 12.57
CA LEU A 411 -9.39 -12.84 13.35
C LEU A 411 -9.63 -13.36 14.77
N ILE A 412 -8.70 -14.17 15.28
CA ILE A 412 -8.71 -14.74 16.63
C ILE A 412 -7.43 -14.28 17.32
N THR A 413 -7.56 -13.29 18.19
CA THR A 413 -6.41 -12.54 18.72
C THR A 413 -6.42 -12.55 20.24
N ASP A 414 -5.27 -12.89 20.84
CA ASP A 414 -5.04 -12.75 22.27
C ASP A 414 -5.26 -11.28 22.69
N LEU A 415 -5.92 -11.02 23.82
CA LEU A 415 -6.05 -9.67 24.38
C LEU A 415 -4.99 -9.33 25.42
N SER A 416 -4.20 -10.32 25.86
CA SER A 416 -3.08 -10.12 26.77
C SER A 416 -1.93 -9.35 26.11
N GLU A 417 -1.03 -8.83 26.94
CA GLU A 417 0.21 -8.20 26.47
C GLU A 417 1.23 -9.21 25.93
N LYS A 418 1.08 -10.51 26.25
CA LYS A 418 2.06 -11.55 25.90
C LYS A 418 1.92 -12.10 24.48
N GLY A 419 0.71 -12.13 23.92
CA GLY A 419 0.48 -12.67 22.57
C GLY A 419 0.63 -14.19 22.51
N ASP A 420 -0.06 -14.92 23.38
CA ASP A 420 -0.04 -16.38 23.43
C ASP A 420 -1.44 -16.96 23.61
N LEU A 421 -2.03 -17.44 22.51
CA LEU A 421 -3.36 -18.06 22.51
C LEU A 421 -3.43 -19.36 23.35
N SER A 422 -2.30 -19.97 23.71
CA SER A 422 -2.26 -21.17 24.55
C SER A 422 -2.25 -20.88 26.06
N GLU A 423 -1.86 -19.67 26.46
CA GLU A 423 -1.68 -19.26 27.86
C GLU A 423 -2.53 -18.05 28.27
N THR A 424 -3.52 -17.68 27.45
CA THR A 424 -4.34 -16.48 27.68
C THR A 424 -5.72 -16.77 28.27
N GLU A 425 -6.17 -15.85 29.13
CA GLU A 425 -7.51 -15.84 29.69
C GLU A 425 -8.57 -15.30 28.72
N LYS A 426 -8.20 -14.40 27.81
CA LYS A 426 -9.15 -13.62 27.00
C LYS A 426 -8.70 -13.54 25.55
N ILE A 427 -9.54 -14.03 24.65
CA ILE A 427 -9.29 -14.03 23.20
C ILE A 427 -10.46 -13.34 22.51
N LEU A 428 -10.15 -12.34 21.69
CA LEU A 428 -11.11 -11.64 20.86
C LEU A 428 -11.24 -12.37 19.52
N VAL A 429 -12.47 -12.68 19.14
CA VAL A 429 -12.83 -13.11 17.80
C VAL A 429 -13.54 -11.95 17.10
N SER A 430 -12.92 -11.39 16.07
CA SER A 430 -13.49 -10.33 15.23
C SER A 430 -13.90 -10.91 13.90
N VAL A 431 -15.13 -10.65 13.47
CA VAL A 431 -15.69 -11.18 12.23
C VAL A 431 -16.38 -10.09 11.41
N VAL A 432 -16.03 -9.94 10.14
CA VAL A 432 -16.73 -9.06 9.18
C VAL A 432 -16.78 -9.71 7.79
N ALA A 433 -17.81 -9.40 7.01
CA ALA A 433 -17.88 -9.68 5.57
C ALA A 433 -18.15 -8.36 4.83
N ARG A 434 -19.14 -8.32 3.93
CA ARG A 434 -19.51 -7.10 3.21
C ARG A 434 -20.38 -6.19 4.08
N VAL A 435 -20.42 -4.91 3.71
CA VAL A 435 -21.36 -3.93 4.25
C VAL A 435 -22.02 -3.20 3.09
N ARG A 436 -23.29 -2.81 3.26
CA ARG A 436 -24.05 -2.07 2.26
C ARG A 436 -24.98 -1.06 2.92
N ASN A 437 -25.29 0.03 2.22
CA ASN A 437 -26.45 0.83 2.60
C ASN A 437 -27.74 0.02 2.40
N THR A 438 -28.78 0.31 3.18
CA THR A 438 -30.10 -0.27 2.96
C THR A 438 -30.63 0.12 1.58
N GLY A 439 -31.07 -0.87 0.80
CA GLY A 439 -31.52 -0.66 -0.58
C GLY A 439 -30.39 -0.39 -1.58
N MET A 440 -29.14 -0.66 -1.24
CA MET A 440 -28.02 -0.62 -2.18
C MET A 440 -28.08 -1.83 -3.13
N GLU A 441 -27.97 -1.57 -4.43
CA GLU A 441 -28.16 -2.58 -5.48
C GLU A 441 -27.00 -2.54 -6.47
N TYR A 442 -26.39 -3.70 -6.68
CA TYR A 442 -25.36 -3.93 -7.70
C TYR A 442 -25.93 -4.81 -8.82
N GLU A 443 -25.46 -4.56 -10.03
CA GLU A 443 -25.68 -5.41 -11.20
C GLU A 443 -24.33 -5.98 -11.65
N TYR A 444 -24.30 -7.28 -11.96
CA TYR A 444 -23.09 -7.97 -12.43
C TYR A 444 -23.32 -8.44 -13.87
N VAL A 445 -22.49 -7.95 -14.79
CA VAL A 445 -22.59 -8.27 -16.23
C VAL A 445 -21.24 -8.76 -16.71
N GLY A 446 -21.11 -10.08 -16.92
CA GLY A 446 -19.81 -10.68 -17.22
C GLY A 446 -18.84 -10.46 -16.05
N ASN A 447 -17.70 -9.81 -16.32
CA ASN A 447 -16.71 -9.46 -15.30
C ASN A 447 -16.92 -8.05 -14.72
N ASP A 448 -17.85 -7.27 -15.27
CA ASP A 448 -18.09 -5.90 -14.83
C ASP A 448 -19.12 -5.86 -13.70
N THR A 449 -18.88 -4.97 -12.74
CA THR A 449 -19.82 -4.66 -11.65
C THR A 449 -20.31 -3.23 -11.80
N PHE A 450 -21.62 -3.02 -11.69
CA PHE A 450 -22.25 -1.71 -11.74
C PHE A 450 -23.03 -1.44 -10.45
N LEU A 451 -22.83 -0.26 -9.86
CA LEU A 451 -23.68 0.25 -8.80
C LEU A 451 -24.94 0.85 -9.41
N LYS A 452 -26.11 0.23 -9.22
CA LYS A 452 -27.40 0.72 -9.75
C LYS A 452 -28.08 1.68 -8.79
N ARG A 453 -27.93 1.43 -7.49
CA ARG A 453 -28.52 2.26 -6.44
C ARG A 453 -27.60 2.32 -5.25
N VAL A 454 -27.28 3.53 -4.80
CA VAL A 454 -26.41 3.78 -3.64
C VAL A 454 -27.03 3.32 -2.32
N GLY A 455 -28.36 3.36 -2.22
CA GLY A 455 -29.09 3.09 -0.97
C GLY A 455 -29.05 4.26 0.03
N ASP A 456 -29.56 4.02 1.23
CA ASP A 456 -29.57 4.97 2.36
C ASP A 456 -29.33 4.21 3.68
N LYS A 457 -29.22 4.92 4.80
CA LYS A 457 -29.13 4.35 6.14
C LYS A 457 -30.39 3.53 6.50
N PRO A 458 -30.30 2.58 7.44
CA PRO A 458 -29.09 2.17 8.16
C PRO A 458 -28.12 1.37 7.28
N LEU A 459 -26.86 1.36 7.67
CA LEU A 459 -25.88 0.39 7.18
C LEU A 459 -26.28 -1.04 7.56
N LEU A 460 -26.15 -1.96 6.61
CA LEU A 460 -26.41 -3.38 6.74
C LEU A 460 -25.11 -4.16 6.63
N LEU A 461 -24.79 -4.91 7.67
CA LEU A 461 -23.64 -5.80 7.73
C LEU A 461 -24.06 -7.18 7.27
N GLU A 462 -23.30 -7.78 6.35
CA GLU A 462 -23.48 -9.18 5.98
C GLU A 462 -23.13 -10.06 7.19
N PRO A 463 -24.05 -10.93 7.62
CA PRO A 463 -23.80 -11.80 8.76
C PRO A 463 -22.74 -12.86 8.40
N ILE A 464 -21.76 -13.03 9.28
CA ILE A 464 -20.80 -14.13 9.20
C ILE A 464 -21.44 -15.40 9.77
N LYS A 465 -21.26 -16.52 9.07
CA LYS A 465 -21.57 -17.88 9.51
C LYS A 465 -20.31 -18.71 9.43
N ALA A 466 -19.76 -19.05 10.58
CA ALA A 466 -18.51 -19.78 10.66
C ALA A 466 -18.50 -20.76 11.84
N THR A 467 -17.88 -21.91 11.60
CA THR A 467 -17.52 -22.86 12.65
C THR A 467 -16.07 -22.62 13.03
N ILE A 468 -15.83 -22.41 14.32
CA ILE A 468 -14.49 -22.28 14.88
C ILE A 468 -14.28 -23.40 15.89
N SER A 469 -13.16 -24.11 15.77
CA SER A 469 -12.76 -25.10 16.75
C SER A 469 -11.38 -24.84 17.30
N VAL A 470 -11.19 -25.16 18.58
CA VAL A 470 -9.90 -25.13 19.25
C VAL A 470 -9.63 -26.46 19.92
N LYS A 471 -8.55 -27.11 19.48
CA LYS A 471 -8.05 -28.33 20.10
C LYS A 471 -7.33 -27.96 21.40
N ASN A 472 -7.56 -28.78 22.43
CA ASN A 472 -6.88 -28.73 23.73
C ASN A 472 -7.19 -27.53 24.64
N MET A 473 -8.11 -26.63 24.27
CA MET A 473 -8.64 -25.65 25.21
C MET A 473 -9.81 -26.27 25.99
N LYS A 474 -9.61 -26.46 27.30
CA LYS A 474 -10.64 -27.01 28.20
C LYS A 474 -11.30 -25.87 28.97
N ASN A 475 -12.58 -26.03 29.28
CA ASN A 475 -13.35 -25.14 30.16
C ASN A 475 -13.25 -23.65 29.79
N PHE A 476 -13.89 -23.27 28.68
CA PHE A 476 -14.02 -21.88 28.27
C PHE A 476 -15.50 -21.53 28.01
N GLU A 477 -15.79 -20.24 27.91
CA GLU A 477 -17.08 -19.74 27.44
C GLU A 477 -16.88 -18.73 26.30
N VAL A 478 -17.85 -18.64 25.40
CA VAL A 478 -17.87 -17.63 24.33
C VAL A 478 -19.00 -16.65 24.62
N VAL A 479 -18.66 -15.40 24.87
CA VAL A 479 -19.58 -14.30 25.18
C VAL A 479 -19.75 -13.43 23.94
N ILE A 480 -21.00 -13.09 23.62
CA ILE A 480 -21.32 -12.14 22.55
C ILE A 480 -21.08 -10.74 23.09
N LEU A 481 -20.32 -9.91 22.38
CA LEU A 481 -20.13 -8.49 22.73
C LEU A 481 -21.10 -7.60 21.95
N ASP A 482 -21.31 -6.37 22.40
CA ASP A 482 -21.95 -5.33 21.57
C ASP A 482 -20.94 -4.70 20.59
N HIS A 483 -21.40 -3.75 19.77
CA HIS A 483 -20.55 -3.07 18.78
C HIS A 483 -19.51 -2.12 19.41
N ASP A 484 -19.62 -1.81 20.70
CA ASP A 484 -18.61 -1.07 21.48
C ASP A 484 -17.59 -2.03 22.13
N GLY A 485 -17.75 -3.35 21.95
CA GLY A 485 -16.91 -4.37 22.58
C GLY A 485 -17.24 -4.64 24.05
N ARG A 486 -18.41 -4.22 24.55
CA ARG A 486 -18.83 -4.50 25.93
C ARG A 486 -19.44 -5.88 26.08
N LEU A 487 -19.24 -6.49 27.24
CA LEU A 487 -19.84 -7.79 27.59
C LEU A 487 -21.36 -7.70 27.60
N THR A 488 -22.02 -8.67 26.98
CA THR A 488 -23.47 -8.89 27.13
C THR A 488 -23.75 -10.08 28.03
N ASN A 489 -25.03 -10.32 28.34
CA ASN A 489 -25.48 -11.54 29.03
C ASN A 489 -25.67 -12.75 28.09
N ARG A 490 -25.38 -12.60 26.78
CA ARG A 490 -25.59 -13.62 25.76
C ARG A 490 -24.31 -14.42 25.53
N LYS A 491 -24.46 -15.73 25.33
CA LYS A 491 -23.35 -16.68 25.13
C LYS A 491 -23.66 -17.65 23.99
N ILE A 492 -22.62 -18.17 23.35
CA ILE A 492 -22.72 -19.22 22.35
C ILE A 492 -22.48 -20.59 23.03
N PRO A 493 -23.30 -21.61 22.74
CA PRO A 493 -23.02 -22.97 23.19
C PRO A 493 -21.72 -23.51 22.60
N ILE A 494 -20.97 -24.27 23.39
CA ILE A 494 -19.73 -24.93 22.97
C ILE A 494 -19.95 -26.43 23.03
N ASN A 495 -19.59 -27.15 21.97
CA ASN A 495 -19.61 -28.60 21.93
C ASN A 495 -18.22 -29.12 21.57
N ASN A 496 -17.56 -29.83 22.49
CA ASN A 496 -16.24 -30.43 22.27
C ASN A 496 -15.17 -29.47 21.70
N GLY A 497 -15.14 -28.22 22.20
CA GLY A 497 -14.18 -27.20 21.74
C GLY A 497 -14.58 -26.53 20.41
N VAL A 498 -15.77 -26.83 19.89
CA VAL A 498 -16.36 -26.23 18.68
C VAL A 498 -17.46 -25.25 19.08
N PHE A 499 -17.52 -24.11 18.42
CA PHE A 499 -18.62 -23.15 18.55
C PHE A 499 -18.94 -22.51 17.20
N GLU A 500 -20.17 -22.04 17.05
CA GLU A 500 -20.67 -21.45 15.82
C GLU A 500 -20.91 -19.95 15.98
N VAL A 501 -20.21 -19.17 15.16
CA VAL A 501 -20.49 -17.77 14.90
C VAL A 501 -21.67 -17.71 13.92
N ASP A 502 -22.77 -17.08 14.33
CA ASP A 502 -23.91 -16.80 13.45
C ASP A 502 -24.34 -15.35 13.62
N GLY A 503 -23.77 -14.46 12.81
CA GLY A 503 -24.08 -13.03 12.81
C GLY A 503 -25.55 -12.72 12.53
N SER A 504 -26.32 -13.64 11.93
CA SER A 504 -27.75 -13.44 11.70
C SER A 504 -28.52 -13.50 13.02
N ARG A 505 -28.13 -14.43 13.90
CA ARG A 505 -28.63 -14.60 15.28
C ARG A 505 -28.00 -13.61 16.26
N ASP A 506 -26.70 -13.42 16.15
CA ASP A 506 -25.89 -12.79 17.18
C ASP A 506 -25.90 -11.26 17.08
N LYS A 507 -26.02 -10.72 15.86
CA LYS A 507 -26.06 -9.27 15.58
C LYS A 507 -24.85 -8.52 16.17
N THR A 508 -23.66 -9.07 16.02
CA THR A 508 -22.39 -8.48 16.46
C THR A 508 -21.26 -8.80 15.49
N LEU A 509 -20.17 -8.05 15.62
CA LEU A 509 -18.88 -8.27 14.97
C LEU A 509 -17.87 -8.95 15.91
N TYR A 510 -18.17 -9.02 17.21
CA TYR A 510 -17.19 -9.38 18.23
C TYR A 510 -17.70 -10.47 19.18
N TYR A 511 -16.84 -11.44 19.42
CA TYR A 511 -17.04 -12.48 20.42
C TYR A 511 -15.82 -12.56 21.32
N LEU A 512 -16.04 -12.75 22.61
CA LEU A 512 -14.97 -12.93 23.59
C LEU A 512 -14.95 -14.36 24.09
N ILE A 513 -13.86 -15.06 23.84
CA ILE A 513 -13.58 -16.34 24.48
C ILE A 513 -12.91 -16.05 25.83
N ILE A 514 -13.48 -16.60 26.90
CA ILE A 514 -12.93 -16.52 28.26
C ILE A 514 -12.50 -17.91 28.68
N ASN A 515 -11.19 -18.14 28.75
CA ASN A 515 -10.61 -19.37 29.24
C ASN A 515 -10.69 -19.41 30.77
N LYS A 516 -11.50 -20.31 31.32
CA LYS A 516 -11.72 -20.43 32.78
C LYS A 516 -10.72 -21.34 33.45
N SER A 517 -9.87 -22.03 32.69
CA SER A 517 -8.84 -22.92 33.24
C SER A 517 -7.63 -22.17 33.80
N LEU A 518 -7.51 -20.87 33.51
CA LEU A 518 -6.39 -20.02 33.93
C LEU A 518 -6.75 -19.03 35.04
N ARG A 519 -7.99 -19.09 35.56
CA ARG A 519 -8.48 -18.25 36.66
C ARG A 519 -8.15 -18.80 38.03
#